data_AF-A0A929HL24-F1
#
_entry.id   AF-A0A929HL24-F1
#
_cell.length_a   1.000
_cell.length_b   1.000
_cell.length_c   1.000
_cell.angle_alpha   90.00
_cell.angle_beta   90.00
_cell.angle_gamma   90.00
#
_symmetry.space_group_name_H-M   'P 1'
#
loop_
_entity.id
_entity.type
_entity.pdbx_description
1 polymer ?
#
loop_
_entity_poly.entity_id
_entity_poly.type
_entity_poly.pdbx_seq_one_letter_code
_entity_poly.pdbx_strand_id
1 'polypeptide(L)'
;MRKFSLVAVSVAALLGVLFFTTRPMAGRVVVDDLEVALLGECSIITVTFNFPVQYKRHFPYASGEDLRVQLDAIVTGAEEAEALYTREAVLLPPGDIGELLDVSYEGNIDGGPYLTLFFRRAVKFSVAQGKDFRSLVVKVSPIKSAAPCKTAPEGTEQDR
;
A
#
# COMPACT_ATOMS: atom_id res chain seq x y z
N MET A 1 54.27 61.52 23.22
CA MET A 1 54.68 60.57 22.17
C MET A 1 53.63 59.47 22.08
N ARG A 2 52.89 59.42 20.98
CA ARG A 2 51.78 58.47 20.73
C ARG A 2 52.33 57.19 20.12
N LYS A 3 52.08 56.04 20.73
CA LYS A 3 52.22 54.72 20.08
C LYS A 3 50.81 54.23 19.75
N PHE A 4 50.44 54.28 18.48
CA PHE A 4 49.28 53.57 17.96
C PHE A 4 49.69 52.11 17.74
N SER A 5 49.00 51.17 18.38
CA SER A 5 49.01 49.77 17.99
C SER A 5 47.62 49.41 17.53
N LEU A 6 47.48 49.25 16.21
CA LEU A 6 46.39 48.55 15.56
C LEU A 6 46.44 47.09 16.05
N VAL A 7 45.40 46.66 16.75
CA VAL A 7 45.11 45.23 16.90
C VAL A 7 43.81 44.97 16.18
N ALA A 8 43.95 44.41 14.98
CA ALA A 8 42.87 43.77 14.26
C ALA A 8 42.43 42.53 15.05
N VAL A 9 41.15 42.45 15.40
CA VAL A 9 40.57 41.20 15.90
C VAL A 9 39.46 40.76 14.95
N SER A 10 39.78 39.65 14.30
CA SER A 10 39.08 38.89 13.30
C SER A 10 37.59 38.68 13.57
N VAL A 11 36.78 38.97 12.56
CA VAL A 11 35.39 38.53 12.42
C VAL A 11 35.40 37.03 12.14
N ALA A 12 35.21 36.19 13.15
CA ALA A 12 34.89 34.79 12.99
C ALA A 12 33.39 34.61 13.22
N ALA A 13 32.60 34.86 12.16
CA ALA A 13 31.18 34.55 12.16
C ALA A 13 31.02 33.02 12.21
N LEU A 14 30.58 32.49 13.35
CA LEU A 14 30.10 31.12 13.49
C LEU A 14 28.90 30.93 12.53
N LEU A 15 29.15 30.46 11.32
CA LEU A 15 28.13 29.82 10.47
C LEU A 15 27.85 28.42 11.04
N GLY A 16 27.10 28.37 12.13
CA GLY A 16 26.42 27.16 12.56
C GLY A 16 25.27 26.86 11.59
N VAL A 17 25.57 26.20 10.48
CA VAL A 17 24.53 25.61 9.62
C VAL A 17 23.89 24.49 10.44
N LEU A 18 22.76 24.79 11.06
CA LEU A 18 21.84 23.78 11.56
C LEU A 18 21.36 22.97 10.36
N PHE A 19 22.00 21.83 10.11
CA PHE A 19 21.45 20.80 9.25
C PHE A 19 20.19 20.27 9.95
N PHE A 20 19.05 20.88 9.66
CA PHE A 20 17.76 20.26 9.89
C PHE A 20 17.71 19.02 9.01
N THR A 21 18.13 17.87 9.54
CA THR A 21 17.84 16.59 8.89
C THR A 21 16.34 16.40 9.03
N THR A 22 15.58 16.76 8.00
CA THR A 22 14.22 16.26 7.84
C THR A 22 14.36 14.75 7.68
N ARG A 23 14.21 14.00 8.77
CA ARG A 23 14.06 12.55 8.66
C ARG A 23 12.81 12.33 7.82
N PRO A 24 12.89 11.58 6.70
CA PRO A 24 11.67 11.14 6.08
C PRO A 24 10.88 10.40 7.16
N MET A 25 9.68 10.86 7.47
CA MET A 25 8.71 9.98 8.09
C MET A 25 8.45 8.93 7.02
N ALA A 26 9.21 7.82 7.05
CA ALA A 26 8.71 6.59 6.50
C ALA A 26 7.35 6.41 7.18
N GLY A 27 6.28 6.69 6.43
CA GLY A 27 4.93 6.47 6.93
C GLY A 27 4.87 5.05 7.44
N ARG A 28 4.08 4.82 8.49
CA ARG A 28 3.73 3.48 8.93
C ARG A 28 2.83 2.88 7.85
N VAL A 29 3.46 2.42 6.77
CA VAL A 29 2.86 1.90 5.54
C VAL A 29 2.39 0.49 5.84
N VAL A 30 1.10 0.23 5.69
CA VAL A 30 0.46 -1.07 5.92
C VAL A 30 0.53 -1.92 4.66
N VAL A 31 0.33 -1.29 3.50
CA VAL A 31 0.39 -1.96 2.19
C VAL A 31 1.81 -1.82 1.64
N ASP A 32 2.53 -2.93 1.63
CA ASP A 32 3.92 -3.00 1.17
C ASP A 32 4.00 -2.88 -0.36
N ASP A 33 3.12 -3.58 -1.07
CA ASP A 33 3.12 -3.61 -2.53
C ASP A 33 1.73 -3.87 -3.12
N LEU A 34 1.54 -3.41 -4.35
CA LEU A 34 0.33 -3.59 -5.15
C LEU A 34 0.70 -3.99 -6.58
N GLU A 35 0.49 -5.26 -6.91
CA GLU A 35 0.71 -5.78 -8.25
C GLU A 35 -0.62 -5.98 -8.99
N VAL A 36 -0.62 -5.68 -10.30
CA VAL A 36 -1.75 -5.94 -11.18
C VAL A 36 -1.27 -6.71 -12.41
N ALA A 37 -1.71 -7.97 -12.53
CA ALA A 37 -1.43 -8.83 -13.68
C ALA A 37 -2.66 -8.95 -14.59
N LEU A 38 -2.52 -8.57 -15.87
CA LEU A 38 -3.59 -8.68 -16.86
C LEU A 38 -3.56 -10.05 -17.56
N LEU A 39 -4.71 -10.74 -17.59
CA LEU A 39 -4.90 -12.06 -18.20
C LEU A 39 -6.13 -12.05 -19.10
N GLY A 40 -5.96 -11.59 -20.35
CA GLY A 40 -7.07 -11.38 -21.27
C GLY A 40 -7.98 -10.25 -20.77
N GLU A 41 -9.26 -10.54 -20.55
CA GLU A 41 -10.20 -9.57 -19.95
C GLU A 41 -10.16 -9.54 -18.41
N CYS A 42 -9.38 -10.43 -17.79
CA CYS A 42 -9.26 -10.47 -16.34
C CYS A 42 -8.05 -9.66 -15.85
N SER A 43 -8.14 -9.16 -14.63
CA SER A 43 -6.97 -8.74 -13.86
C SER A 43 -6.88 -9.53 -12.56
N ILE A 44 -5.65 -9.86 -12.16
CA ILE A 44 -5.34 -10.38 -10.84
C ILE A 44 -4.59 -9.29 -10.10
N ILE A 45 -5.19 -8.82 -9.02
CA ILE A 45 -4.64 -7.80 -8.15
C ILE A 45 -4.10 -8.51 -6.91
N THR A 46 -2.80 -8.35 -6.64
CA THR A 46 -2.15 -8.89 -5.45
C THR A 46 -1.77 -7.72 -4.56
N VAL A 47 -2.30 -7.71 -3.35
CA VAL A 47 -1.97 -6.69 -2.33
C VAL A 47 -1.12 -7.35 -1.28
N THR A 48 0.12 -6.87 -1.10
CA THR A 48 1.07 -7.38 -0.11
C THR A 48 1.09 -6.44 1.10
N PHE A 49 1.11 -7.01 2.31
CA PHE A 49 1.10 -6.26 3.56
C PHE A 49 2.45 -6.38 4.28
N ASN A 50 2.84 -5.30 4.96
CA ASN A 50 4.11 -5.28 5.69
C ASN A 50 4.10 -6.14 6.98
N PHE A 51 2.91 -6.49 7.50
CA PHE A 51 2.69 -7.45 8.59
C PHE A 51 1.64 -8.50 8.20
N PRO A 52 1.56 -9.64 8.91
CA PRO A 52 0.59 -10.66 8.59
C PRO A 52 -0.84 -10.20 8.88
N VAL A 53 -1.76 -10.50 7.96
CA VAL A 53 -3.18 -10.19 8.03
C VAL A 53 -4.02 -11.44 7.76
N GLN A 54 -5.23 -11.46 8.30
CA GLN A 54 -6.24 -12.46 8.06
C GLN A 54 -7.44 -11.83 7.37
N TYR A 55 -7.74 -12.30 6.17
CA TYR A 55 -9.01 -12.03 5.49
C TYR A 55 -10.20 -12.54 6.32
N LYS A 56 -11.17 -11.67 6.59
CA LYS A 56 -12.38 -12.01 7.35
C LYS A 56 -13.60 -12.17 6.45
N ARG A 57 -13.88 -11.14 5.68
CA ARG A 57 -15.03 -11.04 4.76
C ARG A 57 -14.86 -9.85 3.84
N HIS A 58 -15.72 -9.75 2.85
CA HIS A 58 -15.80 -8.57 2.00
C HIS A 58 -17.26 -8.26 1.62
N PHE A 59 -17.48 -7.03 1.16
CA PHE A 59 -18.73 -6.56 0.59
C PHE A 59 -18.44 -5.59 -0.57
N PRO A 60 -19.27 -5.57 -1.64
CA PRO A 60 -20.30 -6.55 -1.98
C PRO A 60 -19.69 -7.94 -2.23
N TYR A 61 -20.50 -9.00 -2.28
CA TYR A 61 -19.99 -10.39 -2.24
C TYR A 61 -19.40 -10.93 -3.55
N ALA A 62 -19.70 -10.31 -4.69
CA ALA A 62 -19.35 -10.89 -5.99
C ALA A 62 -19.16 -9.85 -7.10
N SER A 63 -19.78 -8.68 -6.99
CA SER A 63 -19.66 -7.63 -8.00
C SER A 63 -20.02 -6.26 -7.44
N GLY A 64 -19.35 -5.22 -7.93
CA GLY A 64 -19.55 -3.83 -7.50
C GLY A 64 -18.60 -2.88 -8.22
N GLU A 65 -18.78 -1.59 -7.99
CA GLU A 65 -17.82 -0.52 -8.37
C GLU A 65 -16.75 -0.33 -7.30
N ASP A 66 -17.02 -0.77 -6.08
CA ASP A 66 -16.09 -0.86 -4.98
C ASP A 66 -16.10 -2.27 -4.40
N LEU A 67 -14.97 -2.64 -3.81
CA LEU A 67 -14.80 -3.86 -3.03
C LEU A 67 -14.16 -3.47 -1.70
N ARG A 68 -14.90 -3.64 -0.62
CA ARG A 68 -14.42 -3.40 0.74
C ARG A 68 -14.13 -4.72 1.42
N VAL A 69 -12.87 -4.95 1.75
CA VAL A 69 -12.36 -6.15 2.40
C VAL A 69 -12.07 -5.84 3.86
N GLN A 70 -12.70 -6.59 4.76
CA GLN A 70 -12.40 -6.54 6.18
C GLN A 70 -11.24 -7.48 6.49
N LEU A 71 -10.24 -6.93 7.18
CA LEU A 71 -9.03 -7.63 7.60
C LEU A 71 -8.99 -7.69 9.13
N ASP A 72 -8.32 -8.71 9.66
CA ASP A 72 -7.78 -8.70 11.02
C ASP A 72 -6.26 -8.70 10.91
N ALA A 73 -5.57 -7.87 11.67
CA ALA A 73 -4.12 -7.91 11.72
C ALA A 73 -3.64 -8.92 12.76
N ILE A 74 -2.60 -9.67 12.41
CA ILE A 74 -1.93 -10.61 13.32
C ILE A 74 -0.69 -9.88 13.86
N VAL A 75 -0.93 -8.95 14.79
CA VAL A 75 0.14 -8.12 15.36
C VAL A 75 0.78 -8.79 16.57
N THR A 76 2.09 -8.67 16.67
CA THR A 76 2.90 -9.19 17.77
C THR A 76 3.67 -8.10 18.51
N GLY A 77 3.73 -6.87 17.97
CA GLY A 77 4.43 -5.73 18.55
C GLY A 77 3.61 -4.44 18.64
N ALA A 78 4.05 -3.52 19.51
CA ALA A 78 3.38 -2.24 19.74
C ALA A 78 3.47 -1.31 18.51
N GLU A 79 4.55 -1.35 17.74
CA GLU A 79 4.70 -0.54 16.53
C GLU A 79 3.72 -0.95 15.42
N GLU A 80 3.54 -2.26 15.23
CA GLU A 80 2.56 -2.83 14.30
C GLU A 80 1.14 -2.44 14.73
N ALA A 81 0.83 -2.55 16.02
CA ALA A 81 -0.47 -2.17 16.58
C ALA A 81 -0.81 -0.70 16.29
N GLU A 82 0.18 0.20 16.37
CA GLU A 82 -0.01 1.61 16.07
C GLU A 82 -0.19 1.90 14.57
N ALA A 83 0.46 1.10 13.69
CA ALA A 83 0.27 1.20 12.24
C ALA A 83 -1.15 0.82 11.82
N LEU A 84 -1.83 -0.04 12.57
CA LEU A 84 -3.21 -0.46 12.28
C LEU A 84 -4.25 0.65 12.33
N TYR A 85 -3.95 1.80 12.96
CA TYR A 85 -4.91 2.89 13.11
C TYR A 85 -4.70 4.01 12.08
N THR A 86 -3.84 3.79 11.08
CA THR A 86 -3.58 4.78 10.02
C THR A 86 -4.64 4.72 8.92
N ARG A 87 -4.63 5.77 8.10
CA ARG A 87 -5.27 5.76 6.78
C ARG A 87 -4.17 5.93 5.74
N GLU A 88 -4.27 5.15 4.68
CA GLU A 88 -3.26 5.10 3.63
C GLU A 88 -3.94 5.03 2.27
N ALA A 89 -3.51 5.88 1.34
CA ALA A 89 -3.81 5.73 -0.07
C ALA A 89 -2.64 4.98 -0.72
N VAL A 90 -2.93 3.87 -1.40
CA VAL A 90 -1.92 2.98 -1.98
C VAL A 90 -1.52 3.51 -3.35
N LEU A 91 -0.22 3.53 -3.63
CA LEU A 91 0.28 3.90 -4.95
C LEU A 91 -0.06 2.82 -5.97
N LEU A 92 -0.69 3.21 -7.07
CA LEU A 92 -1.01 2.30 -8.16
C LEU A 92 0.24 1.99 -8.99
N PRO A 93 0.41 0.75 -9.47
CA PRO A 93 1.52 0.41 -10.35
C PRO A 93 1.40 1.18 -11.66
N PRO A 94 2.54 1.54 -12.30
CA PRO A 94 2.53 2.22 -13.59
C PRO A 94 2.01 1.29 -14.70
N GLY A 95 1.38 1.88 -15.72
CA GLY A 95 0.91 1.15 -16.90
C GLY A 95 -0.58 0.85 -16.88
N ASP A 96 -0.97 -0.22 -17.58
CA ASP A 96 -2.36 -0.65 -17.64
C ASP A 96 -2.71 -1.48 -16.40
N ILE A 97 -3.67 -0.97 -15.62
CA ILE A 97 -4.17 -1.58 -14.38
C ILE A 97 -5.60 -2.12 -14.55
N GLY A 98 -6.08 -2.21 -15.80
CA GLY A 98 -7.42 -2.65 -16.14
C GLY A 98 -8.48 -1.73 -15.52
N GLU A 99 -9.40 -2.34 -14.77
CA GLU A 99 -10.53 -1.62 -14.16
C GLU A 99 -10.22 -1.00 -12.81
N LEU A 100 -9.04 -1.26 -12.23
CA LEU A 100 -8.66 -0.66 -10.96
C LEU A 100 -8.55 0.87 -11.12
N LEU A 101 -9.10 1.59 -10.16
CA LEU A 101 -9.09 3.05 -10.10
C LEU A 101 -8.30 3.57 -8.90
N ASP A 102 -8.48 2.96 -7.73
CA ASP A 102 -7.83 3.38 -6.49
C ASP A 102 -7.82 2.24 -5.48
N VAL A 103 -6.90 2.28 -4.52
CA VAL A 103 -6.83 1.35 -3.40
C VAL A 103 -6.50 2.13 -2.13
N SER A 104 -7.28 1.91 -1.06
CA SER A 104 -7.07 2.58 0.22
C SER A 104 -7.17 1.62 1.40
N TYR A 105 -6.36 1.87 2.42
CA TYR A 105 -6.44 1.22 3.72
C TYR A 105 -7.01 2.19 4.76
N GLU A 106 -7.99 1.72 5.52
CA GLU A 106 -8.65 2.48 6.58
C GLU A 106 -8.64 1.70 7.89
N GLY A 107 -7.66 1.99 8.73
CA GLY A 107 -7.42 1.27 9.98
C GLY A 107 -8.29 1.69 11.17
N ASN A 108 -8.65 2.97 11.22
CA ASN A 108 -9.39 3.57 12.32
C ASN A 108 -10.87 3.81 11.97
N ILE A 109 -11.58 2.72 11.66
CA ILE A 109 -13.04 2.72 11.41
C ILE A 109 -13.69 1.61 12.23
N ASP A 110 -14.89 1.90 12.74
CA ASP A 110 -15.70 0.91 13.44
C ASP A 110 -15.92 -0.35 12.60
N GLY A 111 -15.72 -1.51 13.25
CA GLY A 111 -15.84 -2.80 12.60
C GLY A 111 -14.56 -3.30 11.92
N GLY A 112 -13.45 -2.57 11.99
CA GLY A 112 -12.11 -3.10 11.75
C GLY A 112 -11.32 -2.36 10.67
N PRO A 113 -10.05 -2.72 10.46
CA PRO A 113 -9.31 -2.19 9.34
C PRO A 113 -9.92 -2.72 8.03
N TYR A 114 -10.09 -1.82 7.08
CA TYR A 114 -10.60 -2.14 5.76
C TYR A 114 -9.59 -1.83 4.68
N LEU A 115 -9.48 -2.72 3.71
CA LEU A 115 -8.88 -2.41 2.41
C LEU A 115 -10.02 -2.21 1.42
N THR A 116 -10.06 -1.06 0.76
CA THR A 116 -11.07 -0.74 -0.25
C THR A 116 -10.41 -0.61 -1.61
N LEU A 117 -10.87 -1.39 -2.58
CA LEU A 117 -10.49 -1.28 -3.98
C LEU A 117 -11.64 -0.60 -4.73
N PHE A 118 -11.35 0.48 -5.44
CA PHE A 118 -12.31 1.16 -6.29
C PHE A 118 -12.05 0.79 -7.75
N PHE A 119 -13.12 0.60 -8.51
CA PHE A 119 -13.08 0.25 -9.92
C PHE A 119 -13.72 1.35 -10.77
N ARG A 120 -13.26 1.50 -12.01
CA ARG A 120 -13.77 2.50 -12.98
C ARG A 120 -15.23 2.28 -13.36
N ARG A 121 -15.70 1.05 -13.22
CA ARG A 121 -17.07 0.60 -13.47
C ARG A 121 -17.32 -0.69 -12.71
N ALA A 122 -18.57 -1.12 -12.68
CA ALA A 122 -18.93 -2.34 -11.98
C ALA A 122 -18.24 -3.56 -12.61
N VAL A 123 -17.57 -4.36 -11.78
CA VAL A 123 -16.85 -5.59 -12.15
C VAL A 123 -17.36 -6.77 -11.33
N LYS A 124 -17.11 -7.99 -11.79
CA LYS A 124 -17.18 -9.20 -10.95
C LYS A 124 -15.82 -9.41 -10.30
N PHE A 125 -15.82 -9.83 -9.05
CA PHE A 125 -14.59 -10.14 -8.34
C PHE A 125 -14.71 -11.37 -7.45
N SER A 126 -13.57 -11.94 -7.09
CA SER A 126 -13.42 -12.93 -6.02
C SER A 126 -12.19 -12.62 -5.20
N VAL A 127 -12.28 -12.76 -3.89
CA VAL A 127 -11.20 -12.45 -2.95
C VAL A 127 -10.70 -13.73 -2.28
N ALA A 128 -9.38 -13.88 -2.18
CA ALA A 128 -8.74 -14.97 -1.48
C ALA A 128 -7.55 -14.49 -0.65
N GLN A 129 -7.35 -15.12 0.51
CA GLN A 129 -6.13 -15.00 1.29
C GLN A 129 -4.99 -15.72 0.57
N GLY A 130 -3.84 -15.05 0.43
CA GLY A 130 -2.59 -15.68 0.00
C GLY A 130 -2.08 -16.69 1.03
N LYS A 131 -1.32 -17.69 0.59
CA LYS A 131 -0.82 -18.79 1.46
C LYS A 131 0.16 -18.30 2.55
N ASP A 132 0.69 -17.09 2.40
CA ASP A 132 1.68 -16.44 3.24
C ASP A 132 1.07 -15.65 4.43
N PHE A 133 -0.26 -15.52 4.50
CA PHE A 133 -0.95 -14.59 5.41
C PHE A 133 -0.45 -13.15 5.32
N ARG A 134 0.19 -12.76 4.22
CA ARG A 134 0.77 -11.45 3.95
C ARG A 134 0.35 -10.91 2.59
N SER A 135 -0.44 -11.65 1.83
CA SER A 135 -1.03 -11.19 0.58
C SER A 135 -2.53 -11.44 0.50
N LEU A 136 -3.25 -10.54 -0.17
CA LEU A 136 -4.64 -10.71 -0.57
C LEU A 136 -4.69 -10.75 -2.10
N VAL A 137 -5.35 -11.76 -2.66
CA VAL A 137 -5.49 -11.91 -4.10
C VAL A 137 -6.94 -11.62 -4.50
N VAL A 138 -7.13 -10.61 -5.35
CA VAL A 138 -8.42 -10.23 -5.92
C VAL A 138 -8.40 -10.50 -7.41
N LYS A 139 -9.24 -11.44 -7.86
CA LYS A 139 -9.47 -11.68 -9.28
C LYS A 139 -10.64 -10.83 -9.74
N VAL A 140 -10.46 -10.11 -10.83
CA VAL A 140 -11.44 -9.16 -11.36
C VAL A 140 -11.73 -9.47 -12.82
N SER A 141 -13.01 -9.39 -13.20
CA SER A 141 -13.47 -9.53 -14.60
C SER A 141 -14.62 -8.56 -14.92
N PRO A 142 -14.81 -8.20 -16.19
CA PRO A 142 -15.99 -7.47 -16.63
C PRO A 142 -17.28 -8.23 -16.29
N ILE A 143 -18.35 -7.53 -15.92
CA ILE A 143 -19.66 -8.14 -15.63
C ILE A 143 -20.17 -9.00 -16.79
N LYS A 144 -19.91 -8.58 -18.03
CA LYS A 144 -20.35 -9.27 -19.25
C LYS A 144 -19.48 -10.48 -19.60
N SER A 145 -18.35 -10.69 -18.93
CA SER A 145 -17.48 -11.81 -19.23
C SER A 145 -18.14 -13.13 -18.83
N ALA A 146 -18.15 -14.08 -19.76
CA ALA A 146 -18.70 -15.42 -19.58
C ALA A 146 -17.64 -16.42 -19.09
N ALA A 147 -16.35 -16.10 -19.25
CA ALA A 147 -15.25 -16.95 -18.85
C ALA A 147 -14.80 -16.62 -17.41
N PRO A 148 -14.64 -17.61 -16.52
CA PRO A 148 -14.02 -17.37 -15.22
C PRO A 148 -12.55 -16.98 -15.41
N CYS A 149 -12.05 -16.08 -14.58
CA CYS A 149 -10.62 -15.74 -14.58
C CYS A 149 -9.79 -16.98 -14.28
N LYS A 150 -9.04 -17.43 -15.28
CA LYS A 150 -7.98 -18.42 -15.09
C LYS A 150 -6.96 -17.82 -14.14
N THR A 151 -6.49 -18.60 -13.18
CA THR A 151 -5.37 -18.20 -12.33
C THR A 151 -4.18 -17.85 -13.23
N ALA A 152 -3.43 -16.81 -12.85
CA ALA A 152 -2.08 -16.65 -13.36
C ALA A 152 -1.34 -17.98 -13.14
N PRO A 153 -0.50 -18.44 -14.09
CA PRO A 153 0.44 -19.50 -13.77
C PRO A 153 1.24 -19.04 -12.55
N GLU A 154 1.17 -19.81 -11.45
CA GLU A 154 2.05 -19.67 -10.29
C GLU A 154 3.47 -19.61 -10.87
N GLY A 155 4.17 -18.50 -10.62
CA GLY A 155 5.42 -18.19 -11.32
C GLY A 155 6.35 -19.40 -11.34
N THR A 156 6.86 -19.71 -12.52
CA THR A 156 8.08 -20.50 -12.67
C THR A 156 9.21 -19.71 -12.04
N GLU A 157 9.37 -19.84 -10.72
CA GLU A 157 10.68 -19.74 -10.09
C GLU A 157 11.58 -20.80 -10.74
N GLN A 158 12.83 -20.42 -11.04
CA GLN A 158 13.93 -21.28 -11.48
C GLN A 158 14.18 -21.41 -13.01
N ASP A 159 14.60 -20.32 -13.66
CA ASP A 159 15.75 -20.36 -14.58
C ASP A 159 16.35 -18.96 -14.81
N ARG A 160 17.18 -18.50 -13.87
CA ARG A 160 18.38 -17.66 -14.11
C ARG A 160 19.21 -17.47 -12.85
#